data_AF-A0A482CXS7-F1
#
_entry.id   AF-A0A482CXS7-F1
#
_cell.length_a   1.000
_cell.length_b   1.000
_cell.length_c   1.000
_cell.angle_alpha   90.00
_cell.angle_beta   90.00
_cell.angle_gamma   90.00
#
_symmetry.space_group_name_H-M   'P 1'
#
loop_
_entity.id
_entity.type
_entity.pdbx_description
1 polymer ?
#
loop_
_entity_poly.entity_id
_entity_poly.type
_entity_poly.pdbx_seq_one_letter_code
_entity_poly.pdbx_strand_id
1 'polypeptide(L)'
;MSKRKTLSAIIMTLFLIIGCNNGGGDDPQKVFLTSIANLGKGFLDVFVTFGDLVTGAFGIKTETTKSEVGQYFTSIADTMASVKQKLQSEVAKNGNYEKVKTVVDKFITETLDTLASGAKEAAKG
;
A
#
# COMPACT_ATOMS: atom_id res chain seq x y z
N MET A 1 -43.92 37.95 -32.75
CA MET A 1 -43.93 36.97 -31.63
C MET A 1 -42.73 36.00 -31.66
N SER A 2 -42.24 35.59 -32.83
CA SER A 2 -41.09 34.67 -32.99
C SER A 2 -39.76 35.19 -32.38
N LYS A 3 -39.38 36.45 -32.65
CA LYS A 3 -38.11 37.04 -32.19
C LYS A 3 -37.91 37.06 -30.66
N ARG A 4 -39.00 37.19 -29.88
CA ARG A 4 -38.95 37.15 -28.39
C ARG A 4 -38.69 35.74 -27.85
N LYS A 5 -39.24 34.72 -28.52
CA LYS A 5 -39.00 33.31 -28.16
C LYS A 5 -37.56 32.90 -28.47
N THR A 6 -37.00 33.37 -29.60
CA THR A 6 -35.60 33.13 -29.97
C THR A 6 -34.63 33.80 -28.99
N LEU A 7 -34.89 35.05 -28.58
CA LEU A 7 -34.05 35.73 -27.59
C LEU A 7 -34.09 35.06 -26.21
N SER A 8 -35.28 34.63 -25.77
CA SER A 8 -35.44 33.87 -24.51
C SER A 8 -34.73 32.52 -24.54
N ALA A 9 -34.73 31.84 -25.69
CA ALA A 9 -34.01 30.57 -25.87
C ALA A 9 -32.50 30.78 -25.80
N ILE A 10 -31.97 31.82 -26.45
CA ILE A 10 -30.53 32.16 -26.40
C ILE A 10 -30.09 32.50 -24.97
N ILE A 11 -30.89 33.27 -24.23
CA ILE A 11 -30.58 33.62 -22.83
C ILE A 11 -30.59 32.37 -21.95
N MET A 12 -31.57 31.48 -22.10
CA MET A 12 -31.62 30.20 -21.36
C MET A 12 -30.42 29.29 -21.67
N THR A 13 -30.02 29.19 -22.94
CA THR A 13 -28.82 28.44 -23.33
C THR A 13 -27.55 29.05 -22.74
N LEU A 14 -27.45 30.39 -22.67
CA LEU A 14 -26.29 31.06 -22.08
C LEU A 14 -26.17 30.79 -20.57
N PHE A 15 -27.29 30.78 -19.83
CA PHE A 15 -27.32 30.44 -18.40
C PHE A 15 -26.99 28.97 -18.12
N LEU A 16 -27.37 28.04 -19.00
CA LEU A 16 -27.02 26.62 -18.88
C LEU A 16 -25.52 26.35 -19.08
N ILE A 17 -24.85 27.12 -19.94
CA ILE A 17 -23.39 26.98 -20.17
C ILE A 17 -22.59 27.57 -19.00
N ILE A 18 -23.06 28.67 -18.39
CA ILE A 18 -22.44 29.24 -17.17
C ILE A 18 -22.71 28.37 -15.94
N GLY A 19 -23.82 27.62 -15.91
CA GLY A 19 -24.16 26.66 -14.85
C GLY A 19 -23.29 25.40 -14.82
N CYS A 20 -22.43 25.18 -15.81
CA CYS A 20 -21.52 24.02 -15.85
C CYS A 20 -20.14 24.30 -15.23
N ASN A 21 -19.95 25.45 -14.58
CA ASN A 21 -18.78 25.68 -13.71
C ASN A 21 -19.02 25.14 -12.29
N ASN A 22 -19.64 23.96 -12.18
CA ASN A 22 -19.70 23.19 -10.95
C ASN A 22 -18.26 22.91 -10.49
N GLY A 23 -17.74 23.79 -9.63
CA GLY A 23 -16.53 23.58 -8.84
C GLY A 23 -16.74 22.47 -7.83
N GLY A 24 -16.91 21.24 -8.34
CA GLY A 24 -17.24 20.04 -7.58
C GLY A 24 -16.22 18.92 -7.78
N GLY A 25 -14.97 19.24 -8.07
CA GLY A 25 -13.84 18.32 -7.93
C GLY A 25 -13.11 18.63 -6.63
N ASP A 26 -12.66 17.61 -5.90
CA ASP A 26 -11.74 17.83 -4.77
C ASP A 26 -10.51 18.60 -5.26
N ASP A 27 -10.04 19.54 -4.44
CA ASP A 27 -8.82 20.31 -4.71
C ASP A 27 -7.65 19.35 -5.04
N PRO A 28 -6.96 19.51 -6.18
CA PRO A 28 -5.90 18.59 -6.60
C PRO A 28 -4.77 18.43 -5.57
N GLN A 29 -4.47 19.47 -4.78
CA GLN A 29 -3.47 19.37 -3.71
C GLN A 29 -3.99 18.51 -2.57
N LYS A 30 -5.25 18.69 -2.17
CA LYS A 30 -5.90 17.85 -1.17
C LYS A 30 -5.93 16.38 -1.59
N VAL A 31 -6.29 16.07 -2.84
CA VAL A 31 -6.29 14.69 -3.37
C VAL A 31 -4.89 14.08 -3.32
N PHE A 32 -3.87 14.84 -3.74
CA PHE A 32 -2.48 14.39 -3.70
C PHE A 32 -1.99 14.11 -2.27
N LEU A 33 -2.25 15.04 -1.34
CA LEU A 33 -1.86 14.90 0.07
C LEU A 33 -2.58 13.70 0.72
N THR A 34 -3.87 13.51 0.43
CA THR A 34 -4.62 12.34 0.91
C THR A 34 -4.06 11.04 0.35
N SER A 35 -3.68 10.99 -0.93
CA SER A 35 -3.04 9.81 -1.53
C SER A 35 -1.73 9.45 -0.83
N ILE A 36 -0.85 10.44 -0.58
CA ILE A 36 0.41 10.22 0.13
C ILE A 36 0.17 9.80 1.59
N ALA A 37 -0.79 10.41 2.27
CA ALA A 37 -1.13 10.05 3.65
C ALA A 37 -1.65 8.61 3.75
N ASN A 38 -2.50 8.18 2.82
CA ASN A 38 -3.01 6.81 2.76
C ASN A 38 -1.90 5.80 2.48
N LEU A 39 -0.99 6.12 1.55
CA LEU A 39 0.19 5.29 1.27
C LEU A 39 1.11 5.16 2.50
N GLY A 40 1.38 6.28 3.17
CA GLY A 40 2.18 6.28 4.40
C GLY A 40 1.52 5.47 5.52
N LYS A 41 0.20 5.61 5.70
CA LYS A 41 -0.57 4.81 6.65
C LYS A 41 -0.52 3.32 6.32
N GLY A 42 -0.70 2.94 5.07
CA GLY A 42 -0.68 1.53 4.69
C GLY A 42 0.68 0.89 4.93
N PHE A 43 1.79 1.57 4.62
CA PHE A 43 3.12 1.08 5.00
C PHE A 43 3.32 0.98 6.51
N LEU A 44 2.86 1.96 7.28
CA LEU A 44 2.89 1.89 8.74
C LEU A 44 2.17 0.63 9.25
N ASP A 45 0.97 0.36 8.74
CA ASP A 45 0.17 -0.81 9.13
C ASP A 45 0.89 -2.14 8.78
N VAL A 46 1.63 -2.19 7.65
CA VAL A 46 2.51 -3.33 7.31
C VAL A 46 3.62 -3.51 8.34
N PHE A 47 4.33 -2.44 8.71
CA PHE A 47 5.45 -2.52 9.66
C PHE A 47 5.02 -2.80 11.10
N VAL A 48 3.86 -2.31 11.52
CA VAL A 48 3.26 -2.70 12.81
C VAL A 48 2.96 -4.19 12.82
N THR A 49 2.31 -4.71 11.78
CA THR A 49 2.03 -6.15 11.66
C THR A 49 3.34 -6.96 11.68
N PHE A 50 4.38 -6.49 11.00
CA PHE A 50 5.69 -7.12 11.02
C PHE A 50 6.26 -7.18 12.45
N GLY A 51 6.19 -6.08 13.21
CA GLY A 51 6.61 -6.06 14.61
C GLY A 51 5.87 -7.08 15.48
N ASP A 52 4.56 -7.22 15.28
CA ASP A 52 3.75 -8.22 16.01
C ASP A 52 4.15 -9.65 15.66
N LEU A 53 4.40 -9.94 14.38
CA LEU A 53 4.83 -11.27 13.92
C LEU A 53 6.24 -11.63 14.43
N VAL A 54 7.15 -10.65 14.44
CA VAL A 54 8.50 -10.79 14.98
C VAL A 54 8.45 -11.04 16.49
N THR A 55 7.75 -10.20 17.26
CA THR A 55 7.71 -10.40 18.73
C THR A 55 7.13 -11.76 19.14
N GLY A 56 6.23 -12.34 18.35
CA GLY A 56 5.73 -13.71 18.53
C GLY A 56 6.71 -14.82 18.13
N ALA A 57 7.64 -14.56 17.22
CA ALA A 57 8.59 -15.55 16.70
C ALA A 57 9.88 -15.64 17.53
N PHE A 58 10.40 -14.53 18.08
CA PHE A 58 11.73 -14.44 18.70
C PHE A 58 11.79 -14.99 20.15
N GLY A 59 11.90 -16.33 20.34
CA GLY A 59 11.87 -16.97 21.68
C GLY A 59 12.70 -18.23 21.91
N ILE A 60 13.93 -18.34 21.38
CA ILE A 60 14.83 -19.48 21.66
C ILE A 60 15.39 -19.38 23.09
N LYS A 61 15.27 -20.46 23.86
CA LYS A 61 15.83 -20.63 25.21
C LYS A 61 16.84 -21.78 25.23
N THR A 62 17.53 -21.94 26.36
CA THR A 62 18.52 -23.01 26.56
C THR A 62 17.94 -24.42 26.45
N GLU A 63 16.64 -24.57 26.70
CA GLU A 63 15.88 -25.82 26.66
C GLU A 63 15.15 -26.07 25.34
N THR A 64 15.29 -25.18 24.35
CA THR A 64 14.63 -25.34 23.04
C THR A 64 15.22 -26.51 22.26
N THR A 65 14.35 -27.42 21.82
CA THR A 65 14.73 -28.59 21.04
C THR A 65 15.14 -28.21 19.61
N LYS A 66 15.93 -29.06 18.94
CA LYS A 66 16.30 -28.85 17.53
C LYS A 66 15.08 -28.68 16.61
N SER A 67 13.99 -29.40 16.88
CA SER A 67 12.75 -29.27 16.10
C SER A 67 12.10 -27.91 16.27
N GLU A 68 12.09 -27.36 17.49
CA GLU A 68 11.55 -26.03 17.77
C GLU A 68 12.42 -24.92 17.14
N VAL A 69 13.75 -25.11 17.07
CA VAL A 69 14.64 -24.23 16.31
C VAL A 69 14.34 -24.29 14.80
N GLY A 70 14.07 -25.46 14.24
CA GLY A 70 13.64 -25.58 12.83
C GLY A 70 12.32 -24.87 12.55
N GLN A 71 11.33 -25.03 13.44
CA GLN A 71 10.05 -24.33 13.37
C GLN A 71 10.21 -22.81 13.51
N TYR A 72 11.11 -22.36 14.36
CA TYR A 72 11.43 -20.96 14.54
C TYR A 72 11.86 -20.30 13.22
N PHE A 73 12.81 -20.91 12.52
CA PHE A 73 13.26 -20.38 11.23
C PHE A 73 12.19 -20.50 10.13
N THR A 74 11.34 -21.52 10.19
CA THR A 74 10.17 -21.62 9.30
C THR A 74 9.23 -20.42 9.50
N SER A 75 8.91 -20.06 10.75
CA SER A 75 8.09 -18.90 11.09
C SER A 75 8.70 -17.57 10.62
N ILE A 76 10.02 -17.43 10.65
CA ILE A 76 10.71 -16.26 10.08
C ILE A 76 10.49 -16.19 8.57
N ALA A 77 10.66 -17.31 7.85
CA ALA A 77 10.45 -17.35 6.42
C ALA A 77 9.01 -16.99 6.02
N ASP A 78 8.03 -17.50 6.77
CA ASP A 78 6.60 -17.20 6.56
C ASP A 78 6.29 -15.73 6.87
N THR A 79 6.92 -15.16 7.89
CA THR A 79 6.81 -13.73 8.23
C THR A 79 7.32 -12.86 7.07
N MET A 80 8.49 -13.17 6.50
CA MET A 80 9.02 -12.44 5.35
C MET A 80 8.09 -12.52 4.13
N ALA A 81 7.52 -13.70 3.86
CA ALA A 81 6.57 -13.90 2.78
C ALA A 81 5.29 -13.07 2.97
N SER A 82 4.75 -13.03 4.19
CA SER A 82 3.57 -12.23 4.55
C SER A 82 3.83 -10.73 4.38
N VAL A 83 4.98 -10.23 4.84
CA VAL A 83 5.38 -8.82 4.65
C VAL A 83 5.53 -8.47 3.18
N LYS A 84 6.19 -9.34 2.39
CA LYS A 84 6.30 -9.17 0.93
C LYS A 84 4.94 -9.00 0.27
N GLN A 85 3.99 -9.90 0.55
CA GLN A 85 2.64 -9.83 -0.01
C GLN A 85 1.91 -8.54 0.39
N LYS A 86 2.03 -8.13 1.66
CA LYS A 86 1.42 -6.90 2.17
C LYS A 86 2.01 -5.65 1.50
N LEU A 87 3.32 -5.57 1.33
CA LEU A 87 3.98 -4.46 0.62
C LEU A 87 3.55 -4.38 -0.85
N GLN A 88 3.50 -5.51 -1.55
CA GLN A 88 3.03 -5.56 -2.94
C GLN A 88 1.57 -5.12 -3.06
N SER A 89 0.71 -5.55 -2.13
CA SER A 89 -0.69 -5.11 -2.08
C SER A 89 -0.82 -3.61 -1.84
N GLU A 90 -0.01 -3.06 -0.94
CA GLU A 90 -0.02 -1.65 -0.61
C GLU A 90 0.40 -0.77 -1.80
N VAL A 91 1.48 -1.17 -2.50
CA VAL A 91 1.92 -0.48 -3.72
C VAL A 91 0.87 -0.62 -4.84
N ALA A 92 0.21 -1.77 -4.99
CA ALA A 92 -0.83 -1.93 -6.00
C ALA A 92 -2.09 -1.09 -5.71
N LYS A 93 -2.45 -0.90 -4.43
CA LYS A 93 -3.63 -0.14 -4.02
C LYS A 93 -3.39 1.37 -4.01
N ASN A 94 -2.25 1.81 -3.47
CA ASN A 94 -1.97 3.22 -3.14
C ASN A 94 -0.73 3.76 -3.87
N GLY A 95 0.07 2.89 -4.48
CA GLY A 95 1.40 3.19 -5.01
C GLY A 95 1.40 3.55 -6.50
N ASN A 96 0.67 4.59 -6.91
CA ASN A 96 0.81 5.17 -8.26
C ASN A 96 2.08 6.04 -8.39
N TYR A 97 3.17 5.62 -7.73
CA TYR A 97 4.44 6.32 -7.59
C TYR A 97 5.60 5.40 -7.96
N GLU A 98 6.14 5.57 -9.17
CA GLU A 98 7.16 4.69 -9.75
C GLU A 98 8.40 4.51 -8.85
N LYS A 99 8.87 5.58 -8.21
CA LYS A 99 10.01 5.53 -7.28
C LYS A 99 9.72 4.66 -6.06
N VAL A 100 8.50 4.75 -5.52
CA VAL A 100 8.09 3.92 -4.36
C VAL A 100 8.05 2.46 -4.77
N LYS A 101 7.44 2.15 -5.92
CA LYS A 101 7.42 0.78 -6.45
C LYS A 101 8.82 0.21 -6.61
N THR A 102 9.73 0.98 -7.19
CA THR A 102 11.13 0.57 -7.40
C THR A 102 11.84 0.26 -6.08
N VAL A 103 11.68 1.12 -5.07
CA VAL A 103 12.28 0.91 -3.74
C VAL A 103 11.68 -0.32 -3.05
N VAL A 104 10.36 -0.51 -3.14
CA VAL A 104 9.68 -1.67 -2.55
C VAL A 104 10.10 -2.97 -3.24
N ASP A 105 10.17 -2.99 -4.57
CA ASP A 105 10.63 -4.16 -5.33
C ASP A 105 12.09 -4.52 -4.98
N LYS A 106 12.95 -3.51 -4.84
CA LYS A 106 14.34 -3.69 -4.39
C LYS A 106 14.40 -4.25 -2.97
N PHE A 107 13.63 -3.69 -2.03
CA PHE A 107 13.57 -4.17 -0.66
C PHE A 107 13.08 -5.63 -0.58
N ILE A 108 12.06 -5.98 -1.36
CA ILE A 108 11.54 -7.34 -1.44
C ILE A 108 12.62 -8.30 -1.94
N THR A 109 13.24 -7.99 -3.07
CA THR A 109 14.14 -8.91 -3.77
C THR A 109 15.50 -9.04 -3.09
N GLU A 110 16.09 -7.92 -2.64
CA GLU A 110 17.43 -7.94 -2.03
C GLU A 110 17.40 -8.30 -0.54
N THR A 111 16.30 -7.99 0.17
CA THR A 111 16.22 -8.18 1.62
C THR A 111 15.24 -9.28 2.03
N LEU A 112 13.94 -9.13 1.74
CA LEU A 112 12.93 -10.08 2.26
C LEU A 112 13.10 -11.48 1.67
N ASP A 113 13.34 -11.60 0.37
CA ASP A 113 13.54 -12.89 -0.30
C ASP A 113 14.84 -13.57 0.16
N THR A 114 15.90 -12.79 0.37
CA THR A 114 17.18 -13.27 0.93
C THR A 114 16.99 -13.80 2.35
N LEU A 115 16.31 -13.05 3.22
CA LEU A 115 16.01 -13.46 4.59
C LEU A 115 15.13 -14.71 4.64
N ALA A 116 14.08 -14.75 3.82
CA ALA A 116 13.19 -15.92 3.74
C ALA A 116 13.94 -17.17 3.30
N SER A 117 14.84 -17.03 2.33
CA SER A 117 15.65 -18.14 1.83
C SER A 117 16.67 -18.61 2.87
N GLY A 118 17.37 -17.69 3.54
CA GLY A 118 18.31 -18.03 4.61
C GLY A 118 17.62 -18.70 5.80
N ALA A 119 16.42 -18.24 6.17
CA ALA A 119 15.62 -18.86 7.21
C ALA A 119 15.17 -20.29 6.82
N LYS A 120 14.71 -20.49 5.57
CA LYS A 120 14.39 -21.85 5.08
C LYS A 120 15.60 -22.79 5.10
N GLU A 121 16.81 -22.27 4.86
CA GLU A 121 18.02 -23.07 4.96
C GLU A 121 18.32 -23.45 6.41
N ALA A 122 18.30 -22.47 7.32
CA ALA A 122 18.52 -22.71 8.75
C ALA A 122 17.46 -23.64 9.37
N ALA A 123 16.23 -23.66 8.84
CA ALA A 123 15.17 -24.55 9.31
C ALA A 123 15.46 -26.05 9.09
N LYS A 124 16.42 -26.39 8.21
CA LYS A 124 16.75 -27.79 7.88
C LYS A 124 17.64 -28.47 8.94
N GLY A 125 18.26 -27.71 9.85
CA GLY A 125 19.12 -28.21 10.92
C GLY A 125 20.60 -28.22 10.54
#